data_AF-A0A2Z6R3G0-F1
#
_entry.id   AF-A0A2Z6R3G0-F1
#
_cell.length_a   1.000
_cell.length_b   1.000
_cell.length_c   1.000
_cell.angle_alpha   90.00
_cell.angle_beta   90.00
_cell.angle_gamma   90.00
#
_symmetry.space_group_name_H-M   'P 1'
#
loop_
_entity.id
_entity.type
_entity.pdbx_description
1 polymer ?
#
loop_
_entity_poly.entity_id
_entity_poly.type
_entity_poly.pdbx_seq_one_letter_code
_entity_poly.pdbx_strand_id
1 'polypeptide(L)'
;MFATFGEDRLERIDNNTSPVKITEWKNSEKIKKAYEELFTNYELLSKIGYSIFRSHKEEELSTMHCAYILSICDILLNPKSSGIKCNDRSVTRRVHAFLRAFEKNSPATPQMMEEIAEAEEKEAEKAAK
;
A
#
# COMPACT_ATOMS: atom_id res chain seq x y z
N MET A 1 9.01 -8.10 1.50
CA MET A 1 8.33 -6.90 0.98
C MET A 1 9.24 -5.69 1.13
N PHE A 2 9.39 -5.04 2.29
CA PHE A 2 10.16 -3.77 2.40
C PHE A 2 11.65 -3.82 2.02
N ALA A 3 12.28 -5.00 2.01
CA ALA A 3 13.64 -5.17 1.52
C ALA A 3 13.80 -4.92 0.01
N THR A 4 12.70 -4.76 -0.75
CA THR A 4 12.74 -4.51 -2.19
C THR A 4 12.86 -3.03 -2.56
N PHE A 5 12.76 -2.09 -1.61
CA PHE A 5 12.90 -0.64 -1.82
C PHE A 5 14.38 -0.18 -1.93
N GLY A 6 15.24 -0.98 -2.55
CA GLY A 6 16.65 -0.62 -2.83
C GLY A 6 17.56 -0.49 -1.60
N GLU A 7 18.65 0.30 -1.74
CA GLU A 7 19.62 0.60 -0.69
C GLU A 7 18.98 1.35 0.50
N ASP A 8 17.90 2.05 0.23
CA ASP A 8 17.08 2.77 1.19
C ASP A 8 16.07 1.85 1.91
N ARG A 9 16.58 0.87 2.67
CA ARG A 9 15.73 0.01 3.51
C ARG A 9 14.83 0.85 4.42
N LEU A 10 13.52 0.66 4.31
CA LEU A 10 12.56 1.34 5.17
C LEU A 10 12.76 0.91 6.62
N GLU A 11 12.68 1.87 7.54
CA GLU A 11 12.76 1.56 8.97
C GLU A 11 11.63 0.60 9.38
N ARG A 12 11.94 -0.32 10.29
CA ARG A 12 10.99 -1.33 10.72
C ARG A 12 9.97 -0.71 11.67
N ILE A 13 8.70 -0.86 11.34
CA ILE A 13 7.56 -0.51 12.20
C ILE A 13 6.67 -1.74 12.43
N ASP A 14 5.97 -1.78 13.56
CA ASP A 14 5.05 -2.87 13.91
C ASP A 14 3.79 -2.37 14.61
N ASN A 15 2.88 -3.32 14.91
CA ASN A 15 1.58 -3.02 15.52
C ASN A 15 1.66 -2.51 16.98
N ASN A 16 2.83 -2.60 17.62
CA ASN A 16 3.04 -2.06 18.98
C ASN A 16 3.52 -0.61 18.93
N THR A 17 3.86 -0.11 17.74
CA THR A 17 4.27 1.28 17.56
C THR A 17 3.07 2.20 17.75
N SER A 18 3.26 3.29 18.50
CA SER A 18 2.16 4.23 18.77
C SER A 18 1.66 4.88 17.47
N PRO A 19 0.37 5.23 17.37
CA PRO A 19 -0.19 5.88 16.19
C PRO A 19 0.58 7.15 15.79
N VAL A 20 1.00 7.97 16.76
CA VAL A 20 1.80 9.19 16.52
C VAL A 20 3.10 8.86 15.79
N LYS A 21 3.83 7.84 16.26
CA LYS A 21 5.09 7.41 15.63
C LYS A 21 4.86 6.80 14.24
N ILE A 22 3.75 6.09 14.03
CA ILE A 22 3.37 5.59 12.69
C ILE A 22 3.14 6.78 11.74
N THR A 23 2.38 7.78 12.18
CA THR A 23 2.13 8.98 11.39
C THR A 23 3.42 9.74 11.06
N GLU A 24 4.31 9.94 12.03
CA GLU A 24 5.62 10.56 11.82
C GLU A 24 6.46 9.77 10.81
N TRP A 25 6.54 8.45 10.99
CA TRP A 25 7.26 7.54 10.10
C TRP A 25 6.73 7.61 8.66
N LYS A 26 5.41 7.53 8.46
CA LYS A 26 4.81 7.66 7.11
C LYS A 26 5.00 9.04 6.49
N ASN A 27 5.16 10.07 7.31
CA ASN A 27 5.39 11.43 6.84
C ASN A 27 6.86 11.74 6.51
N SER A 28 7.79 10.84 6.84
CA SER A 28 9.18 10.95 6.44
C SER A 28 9.31 10.98 4.91
N GLU A 29 10.30 11.72 4.41
CA GLU A 29 10.56 11.83 2.97
C GLU A 29 10.82 10.45 2.33
N LYS A 30 11.50 9.56 3.08
CA LYS A 30 11.80 8.20 2.64
C LYS A 30 10.54 7.37 2.37
N ILE A 31 9.55 7.43 3.26
CA ILE A 31 8.29 6.69 3.09
C ILE A 31 7.42 7.32 2.02
N LYS A 32 7.35 8.65 1.95
CA LYS A 32 6.64 9.35 0.87
C LYS A 32 7.18 8.98 -0.51
N LYS A 33 8.51 8.99 -0.67
CA LYS A 33 9.15 8.57 -1.91
C LYS A 33 8.86 7.11 -2.24
N ALA A 34 8.97 6.21 -1.26
CA ALA A 34 8.63 4.80 -1.46
C ALA A 34 7.15 4.58 -1.83
N TYR A 35 6.24 5.38 -1.27
CA TYR A 35 4.83 5.37 -1.62
C TYR A 35 4.60 5.85 -3.06
N GLU A 36 5.24 6.95 -3.48
CA GLU A 36 5.17 7.46 -4.86
C GLU A 36 5.74 6.45 -5.88
N GLU A 37 6.79 5.72 -5.52
CA GLU A 37 7.38 4.67 -6.35
C GLU A 37 6.39 3.53 -6.65
N LEU A 38 5.39 3.27 -5.80
CA LEU A 38 4.35 2.26 -6.08
C LEU A 38 3.57 2.56 -7.36
N PHE A 39 3.44 3.84 -7.72
CA PHE A 39 2.63 4.29 -8.85
C PHE A 39 3.45 4.68 -10.07
N THR A 40 4.78 4.81 -9.91
CA THR A 40 5.68 5.27 -10.97
C THR A 40 6.70 4.21 -11.40
N ASN A 41 6.98 3.20 -10.56
CA ASN A 41 7.97 2.17 -10.83
C ASN A 41 7.32 0.78 -11.03
N TYR A 42 7.04 0.44 -12.29
CA TYR A 42 6.43 -0.85 -12.65
C TYR A 42 7.29 -2.07 -12.30
N GLU A 43 8.62 -1.92 -12.27
CA GLU A 43 9.51 -3.03 -11.88
C GLU A 43 9.44 -3.35 -10.39
N LEU A 44 9.11 -2.35 -9.55
CA LEU A 44 9.01 -2.52 -8.11
C LEU A 44 7.92 -3.55 -7.76
N LEU A 45 6.77 -3.48 -8.42
CA LEU A 45 5.67 -4.42 -8.21
C LEU A 45 6.08 -5.86 -8.57
N SER A 46 6.80 -6.02 -9.68
CA SER A 46 7.33 -7.32 -10.10
C SER A 46 8.33 -7.87 -9.07
N LYS A 47 9.27 -7.05 -8.60
CA LYS A 47 10.26 -7.43 -7.56
C LYS A 47 9.57 -7.84 -6.25
N ILE A 48 8.55 -7.10 -5.82
CA ILE A 48 7.75 -7.44 -4.64
C ILE A 48 7.00 -8.75 -4.85
N GLY A 49 6.32 -8.90 -5.98
CA GLY A 49 5.55 -10.09 -6.29
C GLY A 49 6.41 -11.34 -6.38
N TYR A 50 7.56 -11.30 -7.04
CA TYR A 50 8.51 -12.43 -7.07
C TYR A 50 9.08 -12.77 -5.69
N SER A 51 9.27 -11.76 -4.82
CA SER A 51 9.72 -11.99 -3.45
C SER A 51 8.66 -12.71 -2.61
N ILE A 52 7.37 -12.46 -2.85
CA ILE A 52 6.25 -12.98 -2.06
C ILE A 52 5.78 -14.32 -2.63
N PHE A 53 5.50 -14.35 -3.93
CA PHE A 53 4.98 -15.50 -4.65
C PHE A 53 6.13 -16.30 -5.30
N ARG A 54 7.11 -16.76 -4.51
CA ARG A 54 8.33 -17.44 -4.98
C ARG A 54 8.10 -18.58 -5.99
N SER A 55 6.91 -19.17 -6.02
CA SER A 55 6.48 -20.21 -6.96
C SER A 55 6.16 -19.71 -8.37
N HIS A 56 5.89 -18.41 -8.56
CA HIS A 56 5.56 -17.80 -9.85
C HIS A 56 6.76 -17.12 -10.51
N LYS A 57 8.00 -17.58 -10.26
CA LYS A 57 9.19 -16.94 -10.86
C LYS A 57 9.18 -16.90 -12.40
N GLU A 58 8.42 -17.79 -13.04
CA GLU A 58 8.32 -17.89 -14.49
C GLU A 58 6.92 -17.49 -15.02
N GLU A 59 5.95 -17.25 -14.14
CA GLU A 59 4.59 -16.85 -14.51
C GLU A 59 4.38 -15.36 -14.23
N GLU A 60 3.71 -14.67 -15.14
CA GLU A 60 3.30 -13.28 -14.91
C GLU A 60 2.33 -13.19 -13.72
N LEU A 61 2.48 -12.14 -12.92
CA LEU A 61 1.56 -11.88 -11.82
C LEU A 61 0.17 -11.55 -12.38
N SER A 62 -0.83 -12.33 -11.98
CA SER A 62 -2.23 -11.98 -12.30
C SER A 62 -2.58 -10.58 -11.80
N THR A 63 -3.53 -9.93 -12.48
CA THR A 63 -4.10 -8.64 -12.06
C THR A 63 -4.57 -8.66 -10.60
N MET A 64 -5.06 -9.81 -10.13
CA MET A 64 -5.46 -10.03 -8.74
C MET A 64 -4.28 -9.97 -7.77
N HIS A 65 -3.16 -10.63 -8.10
CA HIS A 65 -1.94 -10.56 -7.31
C HIS A 65 -1.41 -9.13 -7.23
N CYS A 66 -1.38 -8.42 -8.35
CA CYS A 66 -0.97 -7.01 -8.43
C CYS A 66 -1.85 -6.12 -7.54
N ALA A 67 -3.18 -6.22 -7.66
CA ALA A 67 -4.11 -5.44 -6.85
C ALA A 67 -3.95 -5.71 -5.35
N TYR A 68 -3.74 -6.98 -4.97
CA TYR A 68 -3.54 -7.36 -3.57
C TYR A 68 -2.23 -6.81 -3.01
N ILE A 69 -1.10 -6.98 -3.72
CA ILE A 69 0.20 -6.44 -3.31
C ILE A 69 0.11 -4.92 -3.13
N LEU A 70 -0.43 -4.20 -4.12
CA LEU A 70 -0.57 -2.75 -4.07
C LEU A 70 -1.46 -2.30 -2.92
N SER A 71 -2.54 -3.04 -2.63
CA SER A 71 -3.42 -2.74 -1.49
C SER A 71 -2.70 -2.83 -0.15
N ILE A 72 -1.86 -3.84 0.03
CA ILE A 72 -1.05 -3.99 1.24
C ILE A 72 -0.02 -2.86 1.31
N CYS A 73 0.70 -2.58 0.22
CA CYS A 73 1.66 -1.47 0.18
C CYS A 73 0.99 -0.12 0.48
N ASP A 74 -0.19 0.14 -0.08
CA ASP A 74 -0.95 1.37 0.18
C ASP A 74 -1.33 1.49 1.66
N ILE A 75 -1.90 0.46 2.30
CA ILE A 75 -2.21 0.50 3.75
C ILE A 75 -0.96 0.81 4.57
N LEU A 76 0.17 0.20 4.23
CA LEU A 76 1.39 0.30 5.01
C LEU A 76 2.09 1.65 4.82
N LEU A 77 2.09 2.22 3.61
CA LEU A 77 2.92 3.37 3.26
C LEU A 77 2.15 4.68 3.09
N ASN A 78 0.83 4.63 2.87
CA ASN A 78 0.03 5.81 2.56
C ASN A 78 -0.01 6.79 3.75
N PRO A 79 0.47 8.03 3.58
CA PRO A 79 0.60 9.02 4.65
C PRO A 79 -0.74 9.52 5.21
N LYS A 80 -1.84 9.29 4.49
CA LYS A 80 -3.20 9.65 4.91
C LYS A 80 -3.88 8.61 5.80
N SER A 81 -3.21 7.49 6.05
CA SER A 81 -3.67 6.48 7.00
C SER A 81 -2.76 6.44 8.23
N SER A 82 -3.38 6.49 9.41
CA SER A 82 -2.70 6.53 10.71
C SER A 82 -2.28 5.14 11.21
N GLY A 83 -2.85 4.07 10.64
CA GLY A 83 -2.57 2.68 11.00
C GLY A 83 -1.80 1.91 9.93
N ILE A 84 -1.26 0.76 10.32
CA ILE A 84 -0.60 -0.21 9.41
C ILE A 84 -1.35 -1.55 9.37
N LYS A 85 -2.51 -1.63 10.04
CA LYS A 85 -3.26 -2.87 10.19
C LYS A 85 -4.01 -3.23 8.91
N CYS A 86 -3.54 -4.28 8.24
CA CYS A 86 -4.20 -4.87 7.08
C CYS A 86 -5.38 -5.75 7.55
N ASN A 87 -6.57 -5.19 7.64
CA ASN A 87 -7.81 -5.93 7.91
C ASN A 87 -8.58 -6.19 6.59
N ASP A 88 -9.42 -7.22 6.58
CA ASP A 88 -10.14 -7.66 5.38
C ASP A 88 -10.95 -6.54 4.72
N ARG A 89 -11.59 -5.67 5.51
CA ARG A 89 -12.39 -4.55 4.99
C ARG A 89 -11.51 -3.55 4.25
N SER A 90 -10.42 -3.10 4.87
CA SER A 90 -9.48 -2.13 4.29
C SER A 90 -8.75 -2.69 3.06
N VAL A 91 -8.37 -3.97 3.10
CA VAL A 91 -7.73 -4.65 1.97
C VAL A 91 -8.72 -4.78 0.81
N THR A 92 -9.93 -5.28 1.06
CA THR A 92 -10.96 -5.47 0.03
C THR A 92 -11.32 -4.16 -0.67
N ARG A 93 -11.44 -3.06 0.09
CA ARG A 93 -11.72 -1.72 -0.48
C ARG A 93 -10.67 -1.29 -1.49
N ARG A 94 -9.39 -1.41 -1.14
CA ARG A 94 -8.26 -1.04 -2.02
C ARG A 94 -8.13 -1.98 -3.20
N VAL A 95 -8.29 -3.28 -2.97
CA VAL A 95 -8.27 -4.29 -4.03
C VAL A 95 -9.30 -3.97 -5.09
N HIS A 96 -10.55 -3.66 -4.70
CA HIS A 96 -11.58 -3.27 -5.66
C HIS A 96 -11.24 -1.98 -6.40
N ALA A 97 -10.63 -0.99 -5.72
CA ALA A 97 -10.21 0.24 -6.38
C ALA A 97 -9.13 -0.02 -7.45
N PHE A 98 -8.10 -0.80 -7.13
CA PHE A 98 -7.05 -1.18 -8.08
C PHE A 98 -7.58 -2.03 -9.24
N LEU A 99 -8.40 -3.04 -8.97
CA LEU A 99 -9.00 -3.86 -10.02
C LEU A 99 -9.83 -3.01 -11.00
N ARG A 100 -10.66 -2.09 -10.49
CA ARG A 100 -11.43 -1.18 -11.35
C ARG A 100 -10.53 -0.26 -12.19
N ALA A 101 -9.40 0.18 -11.64
CA ALA A 101 -8.43 1.00 -12.38
C ALA A 101 -7.82 0.18 -13.54
N PHE A 102 -7.42 -1.06 -13.27
CA PHE A 102 -6.90 -1.99 -14.27
C PHE A 102 -7.91 -2.30 -15.37
N GLU A 103 -9.16 -2.60 -15.02
CA GLU A 103 -10.25 -2.87 -15.99
C GLU A 103 -10.52 -1.69 -16.92
N LYS A 104 -10.46 -0.46 -16.38
CA LYS A 104 -10.67 0.78 -17.15
C LYS A 104 -9.44 1.21 -17.94
N ASN A 105 -8.33 0.48 -17.83
CA ASN A 105 -7.04 0.84 -18.38
C ASN A 105 -6.59 2.27 -17.96
N SER A 106 -6.98 2.65 -16.74
CA SER A 106 -6.69 3.94 -16.13
C SER A 106 -5.68 3.72 -15.01
N PRO A 107 -4.60 4.52 -14.91
CA PRO A 107 -3.66 4.37 -13.81
C PRO A 107 -4.36 4.68 -12.49
N ALA A 108 -4.17 3.81 -11.48
CA ALA A 108 -4.46 4.19 -10.11
C ALA A 108 -3.49 5.29 -9.71
N THR A 109 -3.98 6.36 -9.08
CA THR A 109 -3.14 7.48 -8.65
C THR A 109 -3.01 7.52 -7.13
N PRO A 110 -1.94 8.12 -6.59
CA PRO A 110 -1.82 8.35 -5.15
C PRO A 110 -3.04 9.06 -4.57
N GLN A 111 -3.58 10.07 -5.27
CA GLN A 111 -4.74 10.85 -4.82
C GLN A 111 -5.97 9.99 -4.60
N MET A 112 -6.29 9.09 -5.55
CA MET A 112 -7.45 8.19 -5.41
C MET A 112 -7.32 7.30 -4.17
N MET A 113 -6.12 6.81 -3.89
CA MET A 113 -5.88 5.91 -2.76
C MET A 113 -5.83 6.67 -1.43
N GLU A 114 -5.28 7.88 -1.43
CA GLU A 114 -5.35 8.83 -0.32
C GLU A 114 -6.80 9.18 0.05
N GLU A 115 -7.67 9.45 -0.92
CA GLU A 115 -9.10 9.71 -0.68
C GLU A 115 -9.80 8.51 -0.03
N ILE A 116 -9.48 7.29 -0.46
CA ILE A 116 -10.01 6.06 0.15
C ILE A 116 -9.53 5.94 1.61
N ALA A 117 -8.25 6.20 1.87
CA ALA A 117 -7.69 6.18 3.23
C ALA A 117 -8.33 7.24 4.13
N GLU A 118 -8.48 8.48 3.67
CA GLU A 118 -9.11 9.56 4.44
C GLU A 118 -10.58 9.27 4.73
N ALA A 119 -11.31 8.70 3.77
CA ALA A 119 -12.70 8.28 3.98
C ALA A 119 -12.80 7.20 5.05
N GLU A 120 -11.88 6.22 5.06
CA GLU A 120 -11.81 5.18 6.08
C GLU A 120 -11.52 5.74 7.48
N GLU A 121 -10.58 6.67 7.62
CA GLU A 121 -10.26 7.32 8.89
C GLU A 121 -11.47 8.11 9.43
N LYS A 122 -12.17 8.85 8.56
CA LYS A 122 -13.40 9.58 8.93
C LYS A 122 -14.53 8.64 9.37
N GLU A 123 -14.68 7.48 8.73
CA GLU A 123 -15.65 6.47 9.14
C GLU A 123 -15.29 5.86 10.50
N ALA A 124 -14.01 5.57 10.74
CA ALA A 124 -13.54 5.02 12.01
C ALA A 124 -13.73 6.01 13.17
N GLU A 125 -13.44 7.30 12.96
CA GLU A 125 -13.64 8.34 13.97
C GLU A 125 -15.12 8.50 14.33
N LYS A 126 -16.03 8.41 13.35
CA LYS A 126 -17.49 8.45 13.59
C LYS A 126 -17.99 7.25 14.37
N ALA A 127 -17.43 6.06 14.13
CA ALA A 127 -17.84 4.84 14.83
C ALA A 127 -17.34 4.77 16.29
N ALA A 128 -16.36 5.60 16.65
CA ALA A 128 -15.79 5.69 18.00
C ALA A 128 -16.46 6.78 18.89
N LYS A 129 -17.39 7.56 18.34
CA LYS A 129 -18.20 8.57 19.04
C LYS A 129 -19.58 8.01 19.35
#